data_AF-A0A7C2YQN4-F1
#
_entry.id   AF-A0A7C2YQN4-F1
#
_cell.length_a   1.000
_cell.length_b   1.000
_cell.length_c   1.000
_cell.angle_alpha   90.00
_cell.angle_beta   90.00
_cell.angle_gamma   90.00
#
_symmetry.space_group_name_H-M   'P 1'
#
loop_
_entity.id
_entity.type
_entity.pdbx_description
1 polymer ?
#
loop_
_entity_poly.entity_id
_entity_poly.type
_entity_poly.pdbx_seq_one_letter_code
_entity_poly.pdbx_strand_id
1 'polypeptide(L)' 'STAEGTEPLSTHRPQDADQRPVPVATIHREQPRVGRNDPCPCGSGKKYKHCCGKNA' A
#
# COMPACT_ATOMS: atom_id res chain seq x y z
N SER A 1 -18.95 61.91 -13.17
CA SER A 1 -18.30 61.15 -14.25
C SER A 1 -17.92 59.79 -13.68
N THR A 2 -18.86 58.84 -13.74
CA THR A 2 -18.83 57.64 -14.63
C THR A 2 -18.06 56.50 -13.95
N ALA A 3 -18.80 55.64 -13.24
CA ALA A 3 -19.08 54.23 -13.56
C ALA A 3 -17.91 53.31 -13.16
N GLU A 4 -18.02 52.54 -12.08
CA GLU A 4 -18.65 51.20 -12.05
C GLU A 4 -18.07 50.29 -13.15
N GLY A 5 -17.05 49.52 -12.77
CA GLY A 5 -16.53 48.39 -13.54
C GLY A 5 -16.61 47.13 -12.68
N THR A 6 -17.65 46.33 -12.92
CA THR A 6 -17.72 44.89 -12.62
C THR A 6 -16.56 44.19 -13.38
N GLU A 7 -15.86 43.19 -12.86
CA GLU A 7 -16.29 41.78 -12.85
C GLU A 7 -15.32 40.93 -11.98
N PRO A 8 -15.78 39.77 -11.49
CA PRO A 8 -15.07 38.90 -10.54
C PRO A 8 -14.29 37.80 -11.26
N LEU A 9 -13.09 37.45 -10.79
CA LEU A 9 -12.55 36.13 -11.10
C LEU A 9 -11.71 35.56 -9.95
N SER A 10 -12.40 34.76 -9.16
CA SER A 10 -11.93 33.54 -8.53
C SER A 10 -10.42 33.45 -8.35
N THR A 11 -9.92 33.97 -7.23
CA THR A 11 -8.75 33.33 -6.63
C THR A 11 -9.21 31.94 -6.21
N HIS A 12 -8.90 30.95 -7.04
CA HIS A 12 -9.09 29.54 -6.76
C HIS A 12 -8.56 29.27 -5.36
N ARG A 13 -9.48 29.00 -4.42
CA ARG A 13 -9.14 28.57 -3.07
C ARG A 13 -8.32 27.28 -3.23
N PRO A 14 -7.05 27.21 -2.80
CA PRO A 14 -6.28 25.97 -2.89
C PRO A 14 -6.89 24.99 -1.87
N GLN A 15 -7.85 24.20 -2.34
CA GLN A 15 -8.47 23.11 -1.58
C GLN A 15 -7.60 21.87 -1.73
N ASP A 16 -6.36 21.89 -1.25
CA ASP A 16 -5.57 20.65 -1.13
C ASP A 16 -4.38 20.76 -0.15
N ALA A 17 -4.53 21.49 0.95
CA ALA A 17 -3.46 21.60 1.96
C ALA A 17 -3.56 20.51 3.06
N ASP A 18 -4.62 19.70 3.06
CA ASP A 18 -4.92 18.72 4.11
C ASP A 18 -4.89 17.26 3.62
N GLN A 19 -4.37 16.97 2.43
CA GLN A 19 -4.14 15.58 2.02
C GLN A 19 -2.75 15.11 2.44
N ARG A 20 -2.54 15.00 3.76
CA ARG A 20 -1.42 14.20 4.27
C ARG A 20 -1.74 12.73 3.95
N PRO A 21 -0.89 11.98 3.22
CA PRO A 21 -1.12 10.57 3.00
C PRO A 21 -1.17 9.88 4.35
N VAL A 22 -2.34 9.33 4.69
CA VAL A 22 -2.50 8.46 5.86
C VAL A 22 -1.51 7.30 5.74
N PRO A 23 -0.71 7.01 6.78
CA PRO A 23 0.24 5.92 6.72
C PRO A 23 -0.53 4.60 6.58
N VAL A 24 -0.43 3.98 5.41
CA VAL A 24 -0.92 2.62 5.18
C VAL A 24 -0.09 1.66 6.03
N ALA A 25 -0.69 1.13 7.09
CA ALA A 25 -0.09 0.09 7.89
C ALA A 25 0.07 -1.18 7.04
N THR A 26 1.29 -1.71 6.96
CA THR A 26 1.56 -2.97 6.30
C THR A 26 1.13 -4.12 7.21
N ILE A 27 0.28 -5.02 6.73
CA ILE A 27 -0.14 -6.21 7.49
C ILE A 27 1.08 -7.10 7.73
N HIS A 28 1.58 -7.11 8.96
CA HIS A 28 2.59 -8.08 9.39
C HIS A 28 1.93 -9.43 9.58
N ARG A 29 2.31 -10.41 8.75
CA ARG A 29 1.93 -11.81 8.99
C ARG A 29 2.64 -12.28 10.24
N GLU A 30 1.85 -12.51 11.29
CA GLU A 30 2.24 -13.11 12.57
C GLU A 30 2.75 -14.55 12.43
N GLN A 31 2.43 -15.23 11.33
CA GLN A 31 2.87 -16.59 11.07
C GLN A 31 4.33 -16.63 10.57
N PRO A 32 5.19 -17.49 11.15
CA PRO A 32 6.56 -17.67 10.69
C PRO A 32 6.56 -18.16 9.23
N ARG A 33 7.24 -17.43 8.35
CA ARG A 33 7.39 -17.88 6.96
C ARG A 33 8.30 -19.09 6.94
N VAL A 34 7.78 -20.24 6.49
CA VAL A 34 8.59 -21.43 6.26
C VAL A 34 9.72 -21.09 5.28
N GLY A 35 10.96 -21.35 5.71
CA GLY A 35 12.12 -21.10 4.90
C GLY A 35 12.11 -21.99 3.67
N ARG A 36 12.54 -21.45 2.52
CA ARG A 36 12.56 -22.18 1.25
C ARG A 36 13.37 -23.49 1.30
N ASN A 37 14.37 -23.58 2.20
CA ASN A 37 15.19 -24.78 2.40
C ASN A 37 14.76 -25.66 3.60
N ASP A 38 13.80 -25.21 4.40
CA ASP A 38 13.31 -25.90 5.59
C ASP A 38 12.56 -27.19 5.23
N PRO A 39 12.48 -28.21 6.11
CA PRO A 39 11.57 -29.35 5.92
C PRO A 39 10.13 -28.90 5.65
N CYS A 40 9.48 -29.55 4.69
CA CYS A 40 8.12 -29.18 4.30
C CYS A 40 7.12 -29.61 5.38
N PRO A 41 6.23 -28.71 5.87
CA PRO A 41 5.30 -29.00 6.96
C PRO A 41 4.21 -30.03 6.60
N CYS A 42 4.11 -30.44 5.32
CA CYS A 42 3.21 -31.51 4.88
C CYS A 42 3.70 -32.92 5.24
N GLY A 43 4.87 -33.06 5.89
CA GLY A 43 5.40 -34.36 6.32
C GLY A 43 6.06 -35.18 5.21
N SER A 44 6.31 -34.60 4.03
CA SER A 44 6.90 -35.34 2.90
C SER A 44 8.40 -35.66 3.03
N GLY A 45 9.07 -35.13 4.06
CA GLY A 45 10.53 -35.23 4.23
C GLY A 45 11.36 -34.42 3.22
N LYS A 46 10.71 -33.72 2.28
CA LYS A 46 11.37 -32.87 1.27
C LYS A 46 11.55 -31.45 1.78
N LYS A 47 12.54 -30.72 1.25
CA LYS A 47 12.66 -29.27 1.46
C LYS A 47 11.45 -28.53 0.90
N TYR A 48 11.00 -27.45 1.55
CA TYR A 48 9.80 -26.69 1.16
C TYR A 48 9.81 -26.30 -0.33
N LYS A 49 10.94 -25.79 -0.86
CA LYS A 49 11.11 -25.45 -2.29
C LYS A 49 10.93 -26.59 -3.29
N HIS A 50 11.04 -27.84 -2.84
CA HIS A 50 10.90 -29.02 -3.69
C HIS A 50 9.55 -29.73 -3.46
N CYS A 51 8.68 -29.16 -2.62
CA CYS A 51 7.37 -29.69 -2.28
C CYS A 51 6.30 -28.58 -2.38
N CYS A 52 5.66 -28.16 -1.28
CA CYS A 52 4.60 -27.16 -1.29
C CYS A 52 5.06 -25.79 -1.82
N GLY A 53 6.33 -25.44 -1.61
CA GLY A 53 6.93 -24.19 -2.07
C GLY A 53 7.50 -24.24 -3.49
N LYS A 54 7.22 -25.28 -4.28
CA LYS A 54 7.78 -25.41 -5.63
C LYS A 54 7.21 -24.40 -6.63
N ASN A 55 6.00 -23.89 -6.35
CA ASN A 55 5.28 -22.88 -7.16
C ASN A 55 4.83 -21.67 -6.32
N ALA A 56 5.35 -21.50 -5.10
CA ALA A 56 4.95 -20.44 -4.16
C ALA A 56 5.88 -19.23 -4.22
#